data_AF-A0A3D1RFT2-F1
#
_entry.id   AF-A0A3D1RFT2-F1
#
_cell.length_a   1.000
_cell.length_b   1.000
_cell.length_c   1.000
_cell.angle_alpha   90.00
_cell.angle_beta   90.00
_cell.angle_gamma   90.00
#
_symmetry.space_group_name_H-M   'P 1'
#
loop_
_entity.id
_entity.type
_entity.pdbx_description
1 polymer ?
#
loop_
_entity_poly.entity_id
_entity_poly.type
_entity_poly.pdbx_seq_one_letter_code
_entity_poly.pdbx_strand_id
1 'polypeptide(L)'
;MNTRGLKVFFIYALILAITSVLLLLFTNVYQNASYSVITVKVFAILEFITLSVFFYFLLDRTFLKKIIKIILVGFLVFYFLYYLNVSIFTFNNFPSIISFLILICLIVYFFYEKMQTVVLYPLYQIPSFWIAVGLFIYFAGNFFVIVFVFSYSDPAYLAQSRIIYGIITFSKNIILALALFGTEPDNADNNPDTLDLPSNLNLDEFSLTNLKNKQ
;
A
#
# COMPACT_ATOMS: atom_id res chain seq x y z
N MET A 1 -3.04 -6.67 -14.66
CA MET A 1 -3.53 -5.78 -13.59
C MET A 1 -5.06 -5.54 -13.54
N ASN A 2 -5.69 -5.59 -12.35
CA ASN A 2 -6.95 -4.86 -12.13
C ASN A 2 -6.59 -3.37 -12.03
N THR A 3 -6.60 -2.67 -13.18
CA THR A 3 -6.18 -1.25 -13.34
C THR A 3 -6.74 -0.29 -12.30
N ARG A 4 -7.81 -0.69 -11.60
CA ARG A 4 -8.46 0.02 -10.52
C ARG A 4 -7.56 0.19 -9.28
N GLY A 5 -6.76 -0.81 -8.90
CA GLY A 5 -5.90 -0.74 -7.70
C GLY A 5 -4.81 0.32 -7.83
N LEU A 6 -4.09 0.35 -8.96
CA LEU A 6 -3.06 1.35 -9.23
C LEU A 6 -3.65 2.78 -9.30
N LYS A 7 -4.83 2.93 -9.91
CA LYS A 7 -5.54 4.22 -9.95
C LYS A 7 -5.84 4.75 -8.54
N VAL A 8 -6.27 3.89 -7.62
CA VAL A 8 -6.49 4.27 -6.22
C VAL A 8 -5.17 4.66 -5.54
N PHE A 9 -4.09 3.94 -5.81
CA PHE A 9 -2.77 4.30 -5.29
C PHE A 9 -2.29 5.66 -5.82
N PHE A 10 -2.52 5.96 -7.10
CA PHE A 10 -2.20 7.26 -7.68
C PHE A 10 -2.99 8.39 -7.00
N ILE A 11 -4.28 8.17 -6.71
CA ILE A 11 -5.10 9.11 -5.93
C ILE A 11 -4.51 9.32 -4.53
N TYR A 12 -4.08 8.25 -3.86
CA TYR A 12 -3.40 8.34 -2.56
C TYR A 12 -2.11 9.18 -2.65
N ALA A 13 -1.26 8.94 -3.65
CA ALA A 13 -0.03 9.72 -3.86
C ALA A 13 -0.33 11.21 -4.09
N LEU A 14 -1.39 11.52 -4.83
CA LEU A 14 -1.84 12.90 -5.06
C LEU A 14 -2.32 13.55 -3.75
N ILE A 15 -3.12 12.84 -2.95
CA ILE A 15 -3.56 13.32 -1.62
C ILE A 15 -2.34 13.59 -0.73
N LEU A 16 -1.36 12.70 -0.70
CA LEU A 16 -0.10 12.87 0.04
C LEU A 16 0.65 14.14 -0.43
N ALA A 17 0.74 14.36 -1.75
CA ALA A 17 1.39 15.54 -2.29
C ALA A 17 0.66 16.84 -1.91
N ILE A 18 -0.66 16.89 -2.08
CA ILE A 18 -1.46 18.08 -1.74
C ILE A 18 -1.36 18.39 -0.24
N THR A 19 -1.53 17.38 0.61
CA THR A 19 -1.51 17.57 2.06
C THR A 19 -0.12 17.95 2.58
N SER A 20 0.96 17.45 1.98
CA SER A 20 2.32 17.86 2.33
C SER A 20 2.61 19.32 1.96
N VAL A 21 2.15 19.78 0.78
CA VAL A 21 2.22 21.19 0.38
C VAL A 21 1.41 22.08 1.33
N LEU A 22 0.17 21.69 1.66
CA LEU A 22 -0.67 22.44 2.61
C LEU A 22 -0.02 22.52 4.00
N LEU A 23 0.55 21.41 4.49
CA LEU A 23 1.23 21.38 5.78
C LEU A 23 2.43 22.33 5.81
N LEU A 24 3.22 22.36 4.72
CA LEU A 24 4.34 23.29 4.58
C LEU A 24 3.88 24.74 4.59
N LEU A 25 2.82 25.07 3.84
CA LEU A 25 2.26 26.42 3.80
C LEU A 25 1.78 26.88 5.18
N PHE A 26 0.99 26.06 5.89
CA PHE A 26 0.45 26.46 7.19
C PHE A 26 1.51 26.56 8.28
N THR A 27 2.54 25.72 8.23
CA THR A 27 3.62 25.72 9.23
C THR A 27 4.61 26.86 8.99
N ASN A 28 5.08 27.05 7.76
CA ASN A 28 6.19 27.96 7.48
C ASN A 28 5.72 29.36 7.07
N VAL A 29 4.64 29.48 6.29
CA VAL A 29 4.18 30.77 5.76
C VAL A 29 3.22 31.44 6.74
N TYR A 30 2.19 30.71 7.16
CA TYR A 30 1.12 31.27 8.00
C TYR A 30 1.37 31.14 9.51
N GLN A 31 2.35 30.32 9.92
CA GLN A 31 2.71 30.04 11.33
C GLN A 31 1.52 29.70 12.24
N ASN A 32 0.44 29.17 11.65
CA ASN A 32 -0.80 28.89 12.36
C ASN A 32 -0.88 27.42 12.72
N ALA A 33 -0.50 27.10 13.97
CA ALA A 33 -0.50 25.74 14.50
C ALA A 33 -1.89 25.05 14.44
N SER A 34 -2.98 25.82 14.51
CA SER A 34 -4.33 25.28 14.45
C SER A 34 -4.67 24.66 13.09
N TYR A 35 -4.29 25.33 11.99
CA TYR A 35 -4.59 24.83 10.65
C TYR A 35 -3.68 23.65 10.25
N SER A 36 -2.45 23.61 10.75
CA SER A 36 -1.57 22.44 10.54
C SER A 36 -2.14 21.20 11.23
N VAL A 37 -2.65 21.32 12.46
CA VAL A 37 -3.31 20.21 13.17
C VAL A 37 -4.54 19.70 12.41
N ILE A 38 -5.41 20.59 11.92
CA ILE A 38 -6.59 20.20 11.14
C ILE A 38 -6.18 19.46 9.86
N THR A 39 -5.16 19.95 9.17
CA THR A 39 -4.64 19.34 7.94
C THR A 39 -4.16 17.90 8.18
N VAL A 40 -3.41 17.67 9.26
CA VAL A 40 -2.93 16.32 9.62
C VAL A 40 -4.10 15.39 9.95
N LYS A 41 -5.14 15.87 10.63
CA LYS A 41 -6.35 15.09 10.95
C LYS A 41 -7.08 14.64 9.69
N VAL A 42 -7.35 15.58 8.78
CA VAL A 42 -8.00 15.29 7.49
C VAL A 42 -7.16 14.31 6.68
N PHE A 43 -5.84 14.50 6.64
CA PHE A 43 -4.93 13.57 5.97
C PHE A 43 -5.05 12.14 6.54
N ALA A 44 -5.04 11.96 7.85
CA ALA A 44 -5.14 10.64 8.48
C ALA A 44 -6.45 9.89 8.10
N ILE A 45 -7.57 10.61 7.98
CA ILE A 45 -8.84 10.03 7.51
C ILE A 45 -8.71 9.59 6.05
N LEU A 46 -8.23 10.49 5.19
CA LEU A 46 -8.12 10.23 3.75
C LEU A 46 -7.13 9.09 3.47
N GLU A 47 -6.01 9.04 4.19
CA GLU A 47 -5.03 7.96 4.13
C GLU A 47 -5.69 6.62 4.47
N PHE A 48 -6.42 6.54 5.58
CA PHE A 48 -7.11 5.30 5.95
C PHE A 48 -8.15 4.86 4.91
N ILE A 49 -8.98 5.78 4.42
CA ILE A 49 -10.00 5.47 3.39
C ILE A 49 -9.34 4.96 2.12
N THR A 50 -8.37 5.71 1.58
CA THR A 50 -7.76 5.40 0.29
C THR A 50 -6.99 4.09 0.33
N LEU A 51 -6.26 3.83 1.42
CA LEU A 51 -5.53 2.58 1.58
C LEU A 51 -6.44 1.38 1.83
N SER A 52 -7.51 1.55 2.60
CA SER A 52 -8.52 0.49 2.76
C SER A 52 -9.17 0.13 1.43
N VAL A 53 -9.50 1.13 0.60
CA VAL A 53 -10.03 0.92 -0.75
C VAL A 53 -8.99 0.30 -1.68
N PHE A 54 -7.71 0.67 -1.54
CA PHE A 54 -6.61 0.03 -2.26
C PHE A 54 -6.57 -1.48 -1.97
N PHE A 55 -6.53 -1.87 -0.69
CA PHE A 55 -6.54 -3.28 -0.30
C PHE A 55 -7.83 -4.01 -0.69
N TYR A 56 -8.98 -3.32 -0.71
CA TYR A 56 -10.22 -3.89 -1.23
C TYR A 56 -10.10 -4.36 -2.70
N PHE A 57 -9.34 -3.64 -3.53
CA PHE A 57 -9.12 -4.03 -4.93
C PHE A 57 -8.02 -5.07 -5.12
N LEU A 58 -7.08 -5.17 -4.18
CA LEU A 58 -5.92 -6.06 -4.27
C LEU A 58 -6.19 -7.49 -3.76
N LEU A 59 -7.06 -7.64 -2.77
CA LEU A 59 -7.44 -8.94 -2.22
C LEU A 59 -8.44 -9.64 -3.14
N ASP A 60 -8.36 -10.96 -3.27
CA ASP A 60 -9.26 -11.71 -4.14
C ASP A 60 -10.46 -12.26 -3.36
N ARG A 61 -10.26 -12.66 -2.10
CA ARG A 61 -11.29 -13.22 -1.23
C ARG A 61 -12.47 -12.26 -0.96
N THR A 62 -13.68 -12.70 -1.32
CA THR A 62 -14.93 -11.94 -1.14
C THR A 62 -15.31 -11.71 0.32
N PHE A 63 -14.96 -12.64 1.21
CA PHE A 63 -15.20 -12.50 2.66
C PHE A 63 -14.45 -11.29 3.24
N LEU A 64 -13.18 -11.10 2.87
CA LEU A 64 -12.40 -9.97 3.34
C LEU A 64 -12.82 -8.64 2.76
N LYS A 65 -13.29 -8.64 1.51
CA LYS A 65 -13.93 -7.47 0.91
C LYS A 65 -15.13 -6.99 1.73
N LYS A 66 -15.91 -7.92 2.32
CA LYS A 66 -17.00 -7.57 3.25
C LYS A 66 -16.45 -7.00 4.56
N ILE A 67 -15.43 -7.62 5.14
CA ILE A 67 -14.78 -7.13 6.38
C ILE A 67 -14.23 -5.72 6.19
N ILE A 68 -13.51 -5.45 5.09
CA ILE A 68 -12.96 -4.11 4.81
C ILE A 68 -14.06 -3.06 4.73
N LYS A 69 -15.21 -3.36 4.10
CA LYS A 69 -16.35 -2.43 4.07
C LYS A 69 -16.88 -2.12 5.47
N ILE A 70 -17.03 -3.15 6.31
CA ILE A 70 -17.49 -2.99 7.70
C ILE A 70 -16.48 -2.15 8.49
N ILE A 71 -15.18 -2.45 8.37
CA ILE A 71 -14.10 -1.71 9.01
C ILE A 71 -14.09 -0.25 8.55
N LEU A 72 -14.26 0.02 7.26
CA LEU A 72 -14.28 1.37 6.71
C LEU A 72 -15.43 2.19 7.30
N VAL A 73 -16.65 1.65 7.30
CA VAL A 73 -17.82 2.32 7.88
C VAL A 73 -17.65 2.50 9.39
N GLY A 74 -17.23 1.45 10.10
CA GLY A 74 -17.01 1.48 11.55
C GLY A 74 -15.95 2.50 11.97
N PHE A 75 -14.85 2.59 11.21
CA PHE A 75 -13.79 3.57 11.48
C PHE A 75 -14.26 5.00 11.22
N LEU A 76 -15.05 5.27 10.17
CA LEU A 76 -15.61 6.60 9.93
C LEU A 76 -16.55 7.03 11.04
N VAL A 77 -17.41 6.14 11.52
CA VAL A 77 -18.31 6.40 12.66
C VAL A 77 -17.48 6.64 13.93
N PHE A 78 -16.49 5.80 14.20
CA PHE A 78 -15.58 5.96 15.34
C PHE A 78 -14.87 7.32 15.31
N TYR A 79 -14.30 7.69 14.15
CA TYR A 79 -13.61 8.96 13.98
C TYR A 79 -14.58 10.13 14.20
N PHE A 80 -15.77 10.09 13.59
CA PHE A 80 -16.78 11.13 13.77
C PHE A 80 -17.16 11.32 15.24
N LEU A 81 -17.48 10.24 15.97
CA LEU A 81 -17.80 10.29 17.40
C LEU A 81 -16.63 10.78 18.25
N TYR A 82 -15.40 10.41 17.90
CA TYR A 82 -14.21 10.85 18.61
C TYR A 82 -14.02 12.37 18.51
N TYR A 83 -14.19 12.94 17.32
CA TYR A 83 -14.02 14.38 17.10
C TYR A 83 -15.16 15.25 17.62
N LEU A 84 -16.33 14.68 17.90
CA LEU A 84 -17.37 15.40 18.64
C LEU A 84 -16.95 15.66 20.09
N ASN A 85 -16.12 14.77 20.68
CA ASN A 85 -15.74 14.84 22.09
C ASN A 85 -14.38 15.51 22.33
N VAL A 86 -13.52 15.61 21.31
CA VAL A 86 -12.16 16.16 21.43
C VAL A 86 -12.05 17.49 20.69
N SER A 87 -11.31 18.45 21.25
CA SER A 87 -11.15 19.76 20.62
C SER A 87 -10.55 19.65 19.21
N ILE A 88 -11.06 20.48 18.30
CA ILE A 88 -10.65 20.51 16.89
C ILE A 88 -9.17 20.93 16.76
N PHE A 89 -8.63 21.66 17.73
CA PHE A 89 -7.27 22.22 17.69
C PHE A 89 -6.20 21.35 18.37
N THR A 90 -6.60 20.30 19.12
CA THR A 90 -5.65 19.37 19.76
C THR A 90 -5.48 18.11 18.94
N PHE A 91 -4.25 17.72 18.63
CA PHE A 91 -3.97 16.44 17.98
C PHE A 91 -3.85 15.33 19.03
N ASN A 92 -4.68 14.29 18.92
CA ASN A 92 -4.54 13.08 19.72
C ASN A 92 -4.13 11.93 18.80
N ASN A 93 -3.13 11.17 19.22
CA ASN A 93 -2.56 10.05 18.48
C ASN A 93 -3.48 8.82 18.46
N PHE A 94 -4.47 8.73 19.36
CA PHE A 94 -5.28 7.53 19.55
C PHE A 94 -5.99 7.02 18.28
N PRO A 95 -6.68 7.85 17.47
CA PRO A 95 -7.28 7.39 16.22
C PRO A 95 -6.25 6.87 15.21
N SER A 96 -5.05 7.47 15.18
CA SER A 96 -3.96 7.04 14.29
C SER A 96 -3.37 5.69 14.70
N ILE A 97 -3.29 5.40 16.01
CA ILE A 97 -2.86 4.09 16.50
C ILE A 97 -3.81 2.99 16.02
N ILE A 98 -5.12 3.23 16.14
CA ILE A 98 -6.15 2.28 15.69
C ILE A 98 -6.09 2.08 14.17
N SER A 99 -5.98 3.16 13.40
CA SER A 99 -5.90 3.06 11.93
C SER A 99 -4.66 2.30 11.48
N PHE A 100 -3.51 2.54 12.12
CA PHE A 100 -2.26 1.86 11.80
C PHE A 100 -2.35 0.37 12.11
N LEU A 101 -2.91 0.00 13.26
CA LEU A 101 -3.09 -1.41 13.62
C LEU A 101 -3.96 -2.15 12.59
N ILE A 102 -5.08 -1.55 12.20
CA ILE A 102 -5.97 -2.13 11.19
C ILE A 102 -5.25 -2.29 9.84
N LEU A 103 -4.53 -1.25 9.38
CA LEU A 103 -3.79 -1.29 8.12
C LEU A 103 -2.66 -2.33 8.15
N ILE A 104 -1.94 -2.45 9.27
CA ILE A 104 -0.92 -3.50 9.46
C ILE A 104 -1.55 -4.89 9.30
N CYS A 105 -2.69 -5.16 9.94
CA CYS A 105 -3.38 -6.44 9.81
C CYS A 105 -3.80 -6.72 8.34
N LEU A 106 -4.31 -5.72 7.63
CA LEU A 106 -4.68 -5.86 6.21
C LEU A 106 -3.47 -6.15 5.32
N ILE A 107 -2.34 -5.47 5.56
CA ILE A 107 -1.11 -5.67 4.80
C ILE A 107 -0.51 -7.06 5.05
N VAL A 108 -0.46 -7.50 6.31
CA VAL A 108 0.03 -8.85 6.66
C VAL A 108 -0.84 -9.92 5.99
N TYR A 109 -2.16 -9.75 6.00
CA TYR A 109 -3.03 -10.67 5.29
C TYR A 109 -2.77 -10.65 3.78
N PHE A 110 -2.60 -9.47 3.18
CA PHE A 110 -2.26 -9.36 1.76
C PHE A 110 -0.97 -10.14 1.43
N PHE A 111 0.07 -10.05 2.25
CA PHE A 111 1.28 -10.86 2.05
C PHE A 111 1.02 -12.35 2.16
N TYR A 112 0.21 -12.78 3.13
CA TYR A 112 -0.20 -14.18 3.26
C TYR A 112 -0.90 -14.70 2.01
N GLU A 113 -1.88 -13.96 1.47
CA GLU A 113 -2.59 -14.35 0.24
C GLU A 113 -1.64 -14.42 -0.95
N LYS A 114 -0.75 -13.43 -1.12
CA LYS A 114 0.20 -13.42 -2.24
C LYS A 114 1.21 -14.57 -2.15
N MET A 115 1.71 -14.91 -0.96
CA MET A 115 2.61 -16.07 -0.79
C MET A 115 1.94 -17.40 -1.16
N GLN A 116 0.62 -17.54 -1.01
CA GLN A 116 -0.09 -18.77 -1.41
C GLN A 116 -0.29 -18.88 -2.92
N THR A 117 -0.38 -17.77 -3.63
CA THR A 117 -0.66 -17.74 -5.08
C THR A 117 0.57 -17.81 -5.96
N VAL A 118 1.78 -17.67 -5.40
CA VAL A 118 3.02 -17.55 -6.14
C VAL A 118 3.62 -18.93 -6.40
N VAL A 119 3.05 -19.62 -7.37
CA VAL A 119 3.67 -20.81 -7.97
C VAL A 119 4.24 -20.50 -9.36
N LEU A 120 3.79 -19.41 -10.00
CA LEU A 120 4.06 -19.12 -11.42
C LEU A 120 4.93 -17.88 -11.69
N TYR A 121 4.87 -16.83 -10.85
CA TYR A 121 5.60 -15.56 -11.08
C TYR A 121 6.30 -15.05 -9.82
N PRO A 122 7.55 -14.58 -9.92
CA PRO A 122 8.26 -14.08 -8.76
C PRO A 122 7.62 -12.79 -8.20
N LEU A 123 7.40 -12.76 -6.88
CA LEU A 123 6.74 -11.65 -6.17
C LEU A 123 7.37 -10.28 -6.40
N TYR A 124 8.69 -10.23 -6.57
CA TYR A 124 9.42 -8.97 -6.71
C TYR A 124 9.13 -8.24 -8.03
N GLN A 125 8.52 -8.91 -9.02
CA GLN A 125 8.12 -8.25 -10.27
C GLN A 125 6.80 -7.49 -10.15
N ILE A 126 6.03 -7.75 -9.09
CA ILE A 126 4.68 -7.22 -8.94
C ILE A 126 4.72 -5.84 -8.24
N PRO A 127 4.31 -4.74 -8.89
CA PRO A 127 4.34 -3.39 -8.30
C PRO A 127 3.55 -3.29 -6.99
N SER A 128 2.37 -3.92 -6.93
CA SER A 128 1.52 -3.90 -5.73
C SER A 128 2.19 -4.52 -4.51
N PHE A 129 3.11 -5.48 -4.72
CA PHE A 129 3.87 -6.08 -3.63
C PHE A 129 4.81 -5.06 -2.99
N TRP A 130 5.60 -4.34 -3.80
CA TRP A 130 6.50 -3.29 -3.31
C TRP A 130 5.75 -2.12 -2.68
N ILE A 131 4.59 -1.73 -3.22
CA ILE A 131 3.71 -0.74 -2.58
C ILE A 131 3.33 -1.19 -1.17
N ALA A 132 2.87 -2.44 -1.03
CA ALA A 132 2.50 -2.99 0.28
C ALA A 132 3.70 -3.07 1.24
N VAL A 133 4.91 -3.41 0.75
CA VAL A 133 6.15 -3.40 1.55
C VAL A 133 6.47 -2.00 2.07
N GLY A 134 6.41 -0.98 1.21
CA GLY A 134 6.65 0.40 1.61
C GLY A 134 5.65 0.88 2.66
N LEU A 135 4.36 0.57 2.46
CA LEU A 135 3.31 0.87 3.42
C LEU A 135 3.49 0.10 4.74
N PHE A 136 3.90 -1.17 4.70
CA PHE A 136 4.16 -1.97 5.89
C PHE A 136 5.25 -1.35 6.75
N ILE A 137 6.39 -0.99 6.15
CA ILE A 137 7.51 -0.34 6.85
C ILE A 137 7.05 0.99 7.46
N TYR A 138 6.24 1.76 6.72
CA TYR A 138 5.69 3.02 7.22
C TYR A 138 4.79 2.83 8.44
N PHE A 139 3.77 1.96 8.36
CA PHE A 139 2.81 1.78 9.43
C PHE A 139 3.43 1.06 10.63
N ALA A 140 4.13 -0.06 10.41
CA ALA A 140 4.74 -0.81 11.50
C ALA A 140 5.82 0.01 12.21
N GLY A 141 6.68 0.70 11.45
CA GLY A 141 7.74 1.52 12.03
C GLY A 141 7.18 2.70 12.85
N ASN A 142 6.22 3.44 12.29
CA ASN A 142 5.66 4.60 12.98
C ASN A 142 4.66 4.23 14.07
N PHE A 143 4.04 3.05 14.03
CA PHE A 143 3.14 2.57 15.08
C PHE A 143 3.85 2.55 16.44
N PHE A 144 5.04 1.96 16.52
CA PHE A 144 5.81 1.91 17.76
C PHE A 144 6.23 3.32 18.22
N VAL A 145 6.68 4.18 17.29
CA VAL A 145 7.04 5.58 17.61
C VAL A 145 5.86 6.31 18.24
N ILE A 146 4.67 6.21 17.64
CA ILE A 146 3.46 6.90 18.12
C ILE A 146 3.03 6.37 19.50
N VAL A 147 3.08 5.05 19.71
CA VAL A 147 2.73 4.43 21.00
C VAL A 147 3.69 4.87 22.11
N PHE A 148 5.00 4.94 21.82
CA PHE A 148 5.96 5.39 22.82
C PHE A 148 5.88 6.90 23.09
N VAL A 149 5.69 7.73 22.07
CA VAL A 149 5.44 9.18 22.25
C VAL A 149 4.18 9.43 23.08
N PHE A 150 3.18 8.55 22.99
CA PHE A 150 2.00 8.63 23.87
C PHE A 150 2.31 8.31 25.34
N SER A 151 3.33 7.50 25.60
CA SER A 151 3.66 6.98 26.94
C SER A 151 4.76 7.79 27.64
N TYR A 152 5.60 8.51 26.90
CA TYR A 152 6.77 9.24 27.41
C TYR A 152 6.70 10.74 27.08
N SER A 153 7.01 11.58 28.07
CA SER A 153 6.97 13.05 27.95
C SER A 153 8.35 13.71 27.93
N ASP A 154 9.43 12.94 27.91
CA ASP A 154 10.79 13.48 27.89
C ASP A 154 11.08 14.20 26.55
N PRO A 155 11.43 15.51 26.56
CA PRO A 155 11.73 16.26 25.34
C PRO A 155 12.88 15.67 24.51
N ALA A 156 13.89 15.06 25.14
CA ALA A 156 14.98 14.42 24.41
C ALA A 156 14.47 13.21 23.60
N TYR A 157 13.57 12.43 24.20
CA TYR A 157 12.93 11.30 23.55
C TYR A 157 12.02 11.73 22.39
N LEU A 158 11.28 12.83 22.56
CA LEU A 158 10.44 13.39 21.50
C LEU A 158 11.25 13.85 20.28
N ALA A 159 12.43 14.44 20.50
CA ALA A 159 13.33 14.84 19.42
C ALA A 159 13.86 13.61 18.65
N GLN A 160 14.29 12.56 19.35
CA GLN A 160 14.74 11.30 18.74
C GLN A 160 13.61 10.61 17.96
N SER A 161 12.41 10.57 18.53
CA SER A 161 11.21 10.01 17.90
C SER A 161 10.87 10.70 16.57
N ARG A 162 11.05 12.03 16.50
CA ARG A 162 10.85 12.80 15.26
C ARG A 162 11.87 12.41 14.18
N ILE A 163 13.12 12.16 14.54
CA ILE A 163 14.16 11.70 13.61
C ILE A 163 13.81 10.31 13.07
N ILE A 164 13.43 9.38 13.95
CA ILE A 164 13.03 8.02 13.57
C ILE A 164 11.83 8.08 12.62
N TYR A 165 10.80 8.86 12.96
CA TYR A 165 9.63 9.08 12.10
C TYR A 165 10.03 9.60 10.70
N GLY A 166 10.96 10.56 10.65
CA GLY A 166 11.50 11.12 9.42
C GLY A 166 12.20 10.07 8.55
N ILE A 167 13.07 9.26 9.14
CA ILE A 167 13.79 8.18 8.44
C ILE A 167 12.80 7.17 7.84
N ILE A 168 11.84 6.69 8.64
CA ILE A 168 10.84 5.72 8.18
C ILE A 168 10.00 6.30 7.04
N THR A 169 9.59 7.55 7.15
CA THR A 169 8.81 8.24 6.11
C THR A 169 9.62 8.41 4.83
N PHE A 170 10.91 8.71 4.93
CA PHE A 170 11.81 8.80 3.78
C PHE A 170 11.99 7.44 3.11
N SER A 171 12.23 6.37 3.88
CA SER A 171 12.32 5.01 3.37
C SER A 171 11.04 4.59 2.64
N LYS A 172 9.85 4.90 3.19
CA LYS A 172 8.57 4.68 2.51
C LYS A 172 8.57 5.31 1.12
N ASN A 173 8.91 6.58 1.03
CA ASN A 173 8.82 7.33 -0.23
C ASN A 173 9.78 6.76 -1.30
N ILE A 174 10.98 6.34 -0.91
CA ILE A 174 11.92 5.65 -1.83
C ILE A 174 11.29 4.36 -2.35
N ILE A 175 10.77 3.51 -1.47
CA ILE A 175 10.19 2.21 -1.87
C ILE A 175 8.98 2.42 -2.76
N LEU A 176 8.11 3.39 -2.45
CA LEU A 176 6.95 3.70 -3.27
C LEU A 176 7.34 4.24 -4.65
N ALA A 177 8.41 5.03 -4.75
CA ALA A 177 8.95 5.46 -6.04
C ALA A 177 9.53 4.29 -6.84
N LEU A 178 10.27 3.39 -6.19
CA LEU A 178 10.82 2.18 -6.82
C LEU A 178 9.72 1.24 -7.31
N ALA A 179 8.61 1.13 -6.58
CA ALA A 179 7.49 0.28 -6.93
C ALA A 179 6.87 0.65 -8.29
N LEU A 180 6.94 1.92 -8.70
CA LEU A 180 6.42 2.38 -10.00
C LEU A 180 7.24 1.89 -11.19
N PHE A 181 8.49 1.46 -10.97
CA PHE A 181 9.34 0.90 -12.02
C PHE A 181 9.15 -0.62 -12.21
N GLY A 182 8.31 -1.26 -11.38
CA GLY A 182 7.98 -2.67 -11.57
C GLY A 182 7.14 -2.87 -12.84
N THR A 183 7.55 -3.81 -13.69
CA THR A 183 6.80 -4.22 -14.88
C THR A 183 6.17 -5.57 -14.62
N GLU A 184 4.83 -5.66 -14.69
CA GLU A 184 4.16 -6.97 -14.78
C GLU A 184 4.41 -7.54 -16.18
N PRO A 185 4.84 -8.81 -16.33
CA PRO A 185 4.81 -9.47 -17.63
C PRO A 185 3.35 -9.55 -18.11
N ASP A 186 3.09 -9.16 -19.36
CA ASP A 186 1.74 -9.18 -19.92
C ASP A 186 1.20 -10.61 -19.95
N ASN A 187 -0.02 -10.79 -19.42
CA ASN A 187 -0.77 -12.05 -19.50
C ASN A 187 -1.19 -12.40 -20.94
N ALA A 188 -0.86 -11.57 -21.94
CA ALA A 188 -1.21 -11.79 -23.34
C ALA A 188 -0.43 -12.98 -23.96
N ASP A 189 0.77 -13.28 -23.48
CA ASP A 189 1.60 -14.39 -23.98
C ASP A 189 1.30 -15.74 -23.30
N ASN A 190 0.31 -15.79 -22.39
CA ASN A 190 0.05 -16.95 -21.54
C ASN A 190 -1.42 -17.39 -21.61
N ASN A 191 -1.96 -17.53 -22.81
CA ASN A 191 -3.03 -18.51 -22.98
C ASN A 191 -2.35 -19.89 -22.98
N PRO A 192 -2.50 -20.74 -21.94
CA PRO A 192 -1.94 -22.10 -21.98
C PRO A 192 -2.54 -22.95 -23.12
N ASP A 193 -3.62 -22.46 -23.75
CA ASP A 193 -4.27 -23.06 -24.92
C ASP A 193 -3.67 -22.62 -26.27
N THR A 194 -2.77 -21.63 -26.29
CA THR A 194 -2.03 -21.27 -27.51
C THR A 194 -0.61 -21.80 -27.38
N LEU A 195 -0.48 -23.09 -27.66
CA LEU A 195 0.81 -23.67 -28.03
C LEU A 195 1.23 -22.99 -29.34
N ASP A 196 2.00 -21.90 -29.23
CA ASP A 196 2.63 -21.24 -30.38
C ASP A 196 3.70 -22.19 -30.92
N LEU A 197 3.23 -23.19 -31.67
CA LEU A 197 4.09 -24.00 -32.51
C LEU A 197 4.72 -23.03 -33.53
N PRO A 198 6.06 -23.00 -33.63
CA PRO A 198 6.72 -22.21 -34.65
C PRO A 198 6.11 -22.58 -36.01
N SER A 199 5.70 -21.60 -36.81
CA SER A 199 5.08 -21.85 -38.13
C SER A 199 6.03 -22.54 -39.13
N ASN A 200 7.29 -22.75 -38.73
CA ASN A 200 8.32 -23.49 -39.44
C ASN A 200 8.54 -24.92 -38.89
N LEU A 201 7.76 -25.37 -37.90
CA LEU A 201 7.80 -26.76 -37.41
C LEU A 201 7.04 -27.66 -38.39
N ASN A 202 7.71 -28.07 -39.45
CA ASN A 202 7.16 -28.97 -40.45
C ASN A 202 7.19 -30.42 -39.93
N LEU A 203 6.10 -30.86 -39.31
CA LEU A 203 5.98 -32.22 -38.74
C LEU A 203 5.94 -33.34 -39.81
N ASP A 204 5.80 -32.98 -41.07
CA ASP A 204 5.76 -33.93 -42.20
C ASP A 204 7.14 -34.51 -42.57
N GLU A 205 8.24 -33.96 -42.02
CA GLU A 205 9.59 -34.47 -42.31
C GLU A 205 9.92 -35.77 -41.55
N PHE A 206 9.10 -36.17 -40.57
CA PHE A 206 9.22 -37.46 -39.86
C PHE A 206 8.66 -38.65 -40.67
N SER A 207 8.89 -38.69 -41.98
CA SER A 207 8.62 -39.91 -42.77
C SER A 207 9.74 -40.94 -42.55
N LEU A 208 9.36 -42.13 -42.08
CA LEU A 208 10.24 -43.29 -41.79
C LEU A 208 11.01 -43.83 -43.01
N THR A 209 10.87 -43.22 -44.19
CA THR A 209 11.53 -43.65 -45.43
C THR A 209 13.04 -43.36 -45.42
N ASN A 210 13.52 -42.39 -44.63
CA ASN A 210 14.95 -42.07 -44.54
C ASN A 210 15.78 -43.03 -43.66
N LEU A 211 15.16 -43.95 -42.92
CA LEU A 211 15.88 -44.96 -42.13
C LEU A 211 16.31 -46.18 -42.96
N LYS A 212 15.83 -46.33 -44.21
CA LYS A 212 16.15 -47.50 -45.05
C LYS A 212 17.40 -47.36 -45.92
N ASN A 213 18.00 -46.17 -45.99
CA ASN A 213 19.20 -45.91 -46.81
C ASN A 213 20.51 -45.79 -46.00
N LYS A 214 20.52 -46.23 -44.73
CA LYS A 214 21.75 -46.39 -43.94
C LYS A 214 21.94 -47.86 -43.54
N GLN A 215 22.24 -48.70 -44.52
CA GLN A 215 22.97 -49.96 -44.33
C GLN A 215 23.95 -50.12 -45.49
#